data_AF-A0A5C7NVN6-F1
#
_entry.id   AF-A0A5C7NVN6-F1
#
_cell.length_a   1.000
_cell.length_b   1.000
_cell.length_c   1.000
_cell.angle_alpha   90.00
_cell.angle_beta   90.00
_cell.angle_gamma   90.00
#
_symmetry.space_group_name_H-M   'P 1'
#
loop_
_entity.id
_entity.type
_entity.pdbx_description
1 polymer ?
#
loop_
_entity_poly.entity_id
_entity_poly.type
_entity_poly.pdbx_seq_one_letter_code
_entity_poly.pdbx_strand_id
1 'polypeptide(L)'
;MKTQAWRRQPAAYPAQGSLQPRITDVDLWQHLNNVAQIGLHGELLQQWMQAHLGDRLWRSSTPLLALRASATDFLAEAHYPAPLATGVRLLGIDADGFHLGTALFQHGHCTGLHQATLGVWADGQPAPLPADMAGLLQTALAAQPALPDVPAPAPTTTPADPLPPHPDAWPWQLAVTARFGDADARGQTSDHTLARCVEQGRVQFLTKVFGPLRHSSPVGFMVAHVALRWRTRRPMPAAWHLGTGVSRIGERSIAVRTALFDGSVCLAEATSVMVVIAHAGRRPATLPEASRAALSPYRLPGA
;
A
#
# COMPACT_ATOMS: atom_id res chain seq x y z
N MET A 1 -3.15 10.29 -5.61
CA MET A 1 -2.04 10.69 -6.51
C MET A 1 -2.48 10.80 -7.96
N LYS A 2 -3.39 9.91 -8.40
CA LYS A 2 -3.90 9.81 -9.78
C LYS A 2 -4.43 11.08 -10.47
N THR A 3 -4.71 12.16 -9.74
CA THR A 3 -5.16 13.45 -10.30
C THR A 3 -4.02 14.32 -10.82
N GLN A 4 -2.77 14.02 -10.44
CA GLN A 4 -1.58 14.73 -10.92
C GLN A 4 -1.11 14.10 -12.24
N ALA A 5 -1.40 14.75 -13.36
CA ALA A 5 -1.15 14.19 -14.70
C ALA A 5 0.33 13.84 -14.95
N TRP A 6 1.27 14.63 -14.43
CA TRP A 6 2.70 14.40 -14.57
C TRP A 6 3.13 13.00 -14.08
N ARG A 7 2.45 12.45 -13.06
CA ARG A 7 2.81 11.15 -12.48
C ARG A 7 2.66 9.98 -13.45
N ARG A 8 1.87 10.16 -14.51
CA ARG A 8 1.66 9.14 -15.55
C ARG A 8 2.64 9.27 -16.73
N GLN A 9 3.60 10.18 -16.64
CA GLN A 9 4.61 10.41 -17.69
C GLN A 9 5.94 9.79 -17.26
N PRO A 10 6.52 8.83 -17.99
CA PRO A 10 7.81 8.23 -17.65
C PRO A 10 8.94 9.26 -17.50
N ALA A 11 8.96 10.29 -18.35
CA ALA A 11 9.95 11.39 -18.29
C ALA A 11 9.90 12.20 -16.97
N ALA A 12 8.81 12.08 -16.21
CA ALA A 12 8.67 12.71 -14.91
C ALA A 12 9.29 11.88 -13.77
N TYR A 13 10.17 10.93 -14.07
CA TYR A 13 10.94 10.16 -13.09
C TYR A 13 12.42 10.14 -13.49
N PRO A 14 13.34 10.70 -12.68
CA PRO A 14 14.77 10.74 -13.01
C PRO A 14 15.44 9.37 -12.94
N ALA A 15 15.02 8.52 -12.00
CA ALA A 15 15.48 7.14 -11.91
C ALA A 15 14.47 6.24 -12.64
N GLN A 16 14.86 5.75 -13.81
CA GLN A 16 14.07 4.84 -14.64
C GLN A 16 14.69 3.45 -14.67
N GLY A 17 13.86 2.43 -14.89
CA GLY A 17 14.34 1.06 -14.95
C GLY A 17 13.28 0.09 -15.48
N SER A 18 13.49 -1.19 -15.16
CA SER A 18 12.58 -2.28 -15.51
C SER A 18 12.54 -3.31 -14.40
N LEU A 19 11.37 -3.87 -14.12
CA LEU A 19 11.20 -5.01 -13.21
C LEU A 19 10.45 -6.13 -13.92
N GLN A 20 10.94 -7.36 -13.71
CA GLN A 20 10.33 -8.57 -14.24
C GLN A 20 9.31 -9.13 -13.22
N PRO A 21 8.01 -9.19 -13.55
CA PRO A 21 7.04 -9.88 -12.71
C PRO A 21 7.27 -11.39 -12.78
N ARG A 22 6.86 -12.09 -11.73
CA ARG A 22 6.95 -13.54 -11.59
C ARG A 22 5.59 -14.18 -11.78
N ILE A 23 5.56 -15.47 -12.10
CA ILE A 23 4.30 -16.21 -12.19
C ILE A 23 3.51 -16.19 -10.87
N THR A 24 4.20 -16.10 -9.73
CA THR A 24 3.60 -16.00 -8.39
C THR A 24 2.97 -14.64 -8.09
N ASP A 25 3.17 -13.66 -8.96
CA ASP A 25 2.58 -12.33 -8.83
C ASP A 25 1.18 -12.25 -9.47
N VAL A 26 0.76 -13.31 -10.18
CA VAL A 26 -0.51 -13.38 -10.90
C VAL A 26 -1.60 -13.96 -9.99
N ASP A 27 -2.78 -13.33 -9.96
CA ASP A 27 -3.93 -13.85 -9.20
C ASP A 27 -4.95 -14.60 -10.08
N LEU A 28 -6.08 -15.01 -9.47
CA LEU A 28 -7.14 -15.80 -10.11
C LEU A 28 -7.81 -15.09 -11.31
N TRP A 29 -7.64 -13.76 -11.44
CA TRP A 29 -8.13 -12.99 -12.59
C TRP A 29 -7.08 -12.84 -13.69
N GLN A 30 -5.95 -13.54 -13.57
CA GLN A 30 -4.86 -13.66 -14.56
C GLN A 30 -4.10 -12.36 -14.88
N HIS A 31 -4.16 -11.39 -13.97
CA HIS A 31 -3.30 -10.20 -14.00
C HIS A 31 -2.45 -10.14 -12.72
N LEU A 32 -1.52 -9.19 -12.67
CA LEU A 32 -0.72 -8.96 -11.48
C LEU A 32 -1.62 -8.55 -10.31
N ASN A 33 -1.47 -9.29 -9.22
CA ASN A 33 -2.13 -9.06 -7.96
C ASN A 33 -1.78 -7.67 -7.39
N ASN A 34 -2.74 -7.03 -6.72
CA ASN A 34 -2.55 -5.70 -6.14
C ASN A 34 -1.39 -5.64 -5.12
N VAL A 35 -1.22 -6.66 -4.27
CA VAL A 35 -0.13 -6.73 -3.29
C VAL A 35 1.21 -7.04 -3.95
N ALA A 36 1.23 -7.84 -5.03
CA ALA A 36 2.44 -8.04 -5.81
C ALA A 36 2.95 -6.72 -6.41
N GLN A 37 2.05 -5.91 -6.98
CA GLN A 37 2.40 -4.57 -7.45
C GLN A 37 2.89 -3.64 -6.32
N ILE A 38 2.30 -3.70 -5.12
CA ILE A 38 2.84 -3.00 -3.93
C ILE A 38 4.27 -3.48 -3.61
N GLY A 39 4.54 -4.78 -3.72
CA GLY A 39 5.87 -5.36 -3.58
C GLY A 39 6.87 -4.84 -4.61
N LEU A 40 6.48 -4.75 -5.89
CA LEU A 40 7.30 -4.16 -6.95
C LEU A 40 7.63 -2.68 -6.67
N HIS A 41 6.65 -1.90 -6.21
CA HIS A 41 6.92 -0.54 -5.74
C HIS A 41 7.91 -0.52 -4.57
N GLY A 42 7.78 -1.44 -3.61
CA GLY A 42 8.72 -1.60 -2.50
C GLY A 42 10.15 -1.91 -2.94
N GLU A 43 10.32 -2.76 -3.95
CA GLU A 43 11.62 -3.04 -4.57
C GLU A 43 12.26 -1.78 -5.16
N LEU A 44 11.48 -0.94 -5.85
CA LEU A 44 11.96 0.35 -6.36
C LEU A 44 12.44 1.29 -5.24
N LEU A 45 11.74 1.31 -4.10
CA LEU A 45 12.18 2.09 -2.94
C LEU A 45 13.53 1.57 -2.43
N GLN A 46 13.70 0.25 -2.33
CA GLN A 46 14.94 -0.36 -1.86
C GLN A 46 16.11 -0.10 -2.81
N GLN A 47 15.91 -0.25 -4.13
CA GLN A 47 16.93 0.04 -5.14
C GLN A 47 17.34 1.51 -5.11
N TRP A 48 16.37 2.43 -4.99
CA TRP A 48 16.66 3.86 -4.90
C TRP A 48 17.45 4.20 -3.63
N MET A 49 17.05 3.67 -2.47
CA MET A 49 17.76 3.90 -1.21
C MET A 49 19.18 3.34 -1.26
N GLN A 50 19.39 2.14 -1.81
CA GLN A 50 20.74 1.57 -1.96
C GLN A 50 21.64 2.47 -2.81
N ALA A 51 21.11 2.99 -3.92
CA ALA A 51 21.86 3.85 -4.84
C ALA A 51 22.23 5.23 -4.25
N HIS A 52 21.42 5.80 -3.35
CA HIS A 52 21.60 7.17 -2.86
C HIS A 52 22.08 7.27 -1.41
N LEU A 53 21.77 6.25 -0.59
CA LEU A 53 21.98 6.27 0.86
C LEU A 53 22.91 5.15 1.35
N GLY A 54 23.27 4.21 0.48
CA GLY A 54 24.28 3.18 0.73
C GLY A 54 23.76 1.74 0.70
N ASP A 55 24.66 0.83 0.35
CA ASP A 55 24.39 -0.59 0.08
C ASP A 55 24.16 -1.46 1.33
N ARG A 56 24.38 -0.92 2.54
CA ARG A 56 24.23 -1.65 3.81
C ARG A 56 22.90 -1.43 4.52
N LEU A 57 22.07 -0.49 4.07
CA LEU A 57 20.82 -0.12 4.77
C LEU A 57 19.83 -1.27 4.91
N TRP A 58 19.80 -2.18 3.95
CA TRP A 58 18.91 -3.34 3.98
C TRP A 58 19.38 -4.44 4.95
N ARG A 59 20.65 -4.42 5.38
CA ARG A 59 21.21 -5.33 6.41
C ARG A 59 21.39 -4.65 7.77
N SER A 60 21.51 -3.32 7.81
CA SER A 60 21.72 -2.59 9.06
C SER A 60 20.43 -2.54 9.88
N SER A 61 20.54 -2.78 11.19
CA SER A 61 19.47 -2.57 12.16
C SER A 61 19.44 -1.14 12.72
N THR A 62 20.51 -0.36 12.52
CA THR A 62 20.66 1.00 13.06
C THR A 62 21.32 1.94 12.06
N PRO A 63 20.70 3.08 11.70
CA PRO A 63 19.30 3.43 12.00
C PRO A 63 18.31 2.51 11.27
N LEU A 64 17.16 2.21 11.90
CA LEU A 64 16.08 1.48 11.23
C LEU A 64 15.33 2.43 10.28
N LEU A 65 15.81 2.54 9.04
CA LEU A 65 15.12 3.26 7.97
C LEU A 65 14.03 2.37 7.35
N ALA A 66 12.78 2.78 7.46
CA ALA A 66 11.65 1.99 6.95
C ALA A 66 10.44 2.84 6.60
N LEU A 67 9.43 2.20 5.99
CA LEU A 67 8.17 2.84 5.63
C LEU A 67 7.44 3.37 6.88
N ARG A 68 6.91 4.58 6.78
CA ARG A 68 5.93 5.14 7.73
C ARG A 68 4.51 5.07 7.18
N ALA A 69 4.35 5.44 5.92
CA ALA A 69 3.08 5.36 5.24
C ALA A 69 3.29 5.17 3.74
N SER A 70 2.36 4.48 3.10
CA SER A 70 2.29 4.40 1.65
C SER A 70 0.86 4.55 1.15
N ALA A 71 0.75 4.96 -0.11
CA ALA A 71 -0.49 4.93 -0.85
C ALA A 71 -0.19 4.41 -2.27
N THR A 72 -1.03 3.52 -2.78
CA THR A 72 -0.96 2.97 -4.14
C THR A 72 -2.29 3.19 -4.84
N ASP A 73 -2.27 3.85 -6.00
CA ASP A 73 -3.40 3.94 -6.93
C ASP A 73 -3.16 2.91 -8.05
N PHE A 74 -4.10 1.97 -8.24
CA PHE A 74 -4.08 0.99 -9.34
C PHE A 74 -4.89 1.56 -10.50
N LEU A 75 -4.23 1.83 -11.63
CA LEU A 75 -4.81 2.57 -12.76
C LEU A 75 -5.20 1.68 -13.94
N ALA A 76 -4.44 0.61 -14.17
CA ALA A 76 -4.70 -0.36 -15.22
C ALA A 76 -4.14 -1.73 -14.82
N GLU A 77 -4.65 -2.78 -15.44
CA GLU A 77 -4.16 -4.14 -15.25
C GLU A 77 -2.75 -4.29 -15.85
N ALA A 78 -1.86 -4.94 -15.12
CA ALA A 78 -0.54 -5.34 -15.58
C ALA A 78 -0.46 -6.86 -15.66
N HIS A 79 0.37 -7.39 -16.56
CA HIS A 79 0.36 -8.82 -16.90
C HIS A 79 1.77 -9.42 -16.94
N TYR A 80 1.87 -10.67 -16.49
CA TYR A 80 3.01 -11.54 -16.76
C TYR A 80 2.88 -12.14 -18.18
N PRO A 81 3.97 -12.42 -18.92
CA PRO A 81 5.39 -12.32 -18.54
C PRO A 81 6.07 -11.00 -18.91
N ALA A 82 5.38 -10.06 -19.54
CA ALA A 82 6.04 -8.83 -20.00
C ALA A 82 6.61 -8.02 -18.82
N PRO A 83 7.84 -7.48 -18.92
CA PRO A 83 8.40 -6.62 -17.87
C PRO A 83 7.60 -5.31 -17.74
N LEU A 84 7.72 -4.66 -16.58
CA LEU A 84 7.19 -3.32 -16.35
C LEU A 84 8.33 -2.32 -16.39
N ALA A 85 8.19 -1.27 -17.18
CA ALA A 85 9.06 -0.11 -17.05
C ALA A 85 8.73 0.64 -15.76
N THR A 86 9.74 1.20 -15.11
CA THR A 86 9.61 1.78 -13.77
C THR A 86 10.15 3.19 -13.70
N GLY A 87 9.63 3.97 -12.76
CA GLY A 87 10.10 5.31 -12.45
C GLY A 87 10.11 5.57 -10.95
N VAL A 88 11.14 6.26 -10.45
CA VAL A 88 11.28 6.71 -9.06
C VAL A 88 11.70 8.18 -9.04
N ARG A 89 11.13 8.94 -8.10
CA ARG A 89 11.46 10.34 -7.84
C ARG A 89 11.38 10.67 -6.35
N LEU A 90 12.35 11.43 -5.85
CA LEU A 90 12.28 12.06 -4.53
C LEU A 90 11.40 13.32 -4.62
N LEU A 91 10.27 13.31 -3.91
CA LEU A 91 9.25 14.36 -3.95
C LEU A 91 9.50 15.47 -2.93
N GLY A 92 10.19 15.16 -1.84
CA GLY A 92 10.44 16.10 -0.76
C GLY A 92 11.01 15.43 0.48
N ILE A 93 11.42 16.27 1.42
CA ILE A 93 11.97 15.92 2.73
C ILE A 93 11.29 16.85 3.73
N ASP A 94 10.80 16.31 4.84
CA ASP A 94 10.12 17.04 5.90
C ASP A 94 10.41 16.46 7.29
N ALA A 95 9.65 16.89 8.31
CA ALA A 95 9.82 16.41 9.68
C ALA A 95 9.45 14.92 9.86
N ASP A 96 8.63 14.36 8.97
CA ASP A 96 8.23 12.95 8.99
C ASP A 96 9.24 12.04 8.25
N GLY A 97 10.16 12.61 7.48
CA GLY A 97 11.24 11.91 6.81
C GLY A 97 11.39 12.36 5.36
N PHE A 98 11.32 11.43 4.41
CA PHE A 98 11.36 11.76 2.99
C PHE A 98 10.32 10.99 2.19
N HIS A 99 9.91 11.56 1.06
CA HIS A 99 8.83 11.00 0.24
C HIS A 99 9.32 10.59 -1.14
N LEU A 100 9.11 9.33 -1.49
CA LEU A 100 9.37 8.80 -2.82
C LEU A 100 8.06 8.60 -3.56
N GLY A 101 8.00 9.09 -4.80
CA GLY A 101 6.98 8.75 -5.77
C GLY A 101 7.51 7.69 -6.72
N THR A 102 6.76 6.62 -6.94
CA THR A 102 7.11 5.59 -7.92
C THR A 102 5.95 5.29 -8.87
N ALA A 103 6.28 4.87 -10.09
CA ALA A 103 5.31 4.49 -11.10
C ALA A 103 5.72 3.22 -11.83
N LEU A 104 4.72 2.44 -12.21
CA LEU A 104 4.84 1.26 -13.05
C LEU A 104 4.14 1.52 -14.38
N PHE A 105 4.77 1.06 -15.47
CA PHE A 105 4.28 1.22 -16.83
C PHE A 105 4.37 -0.09 -17.59
N GLN A 106 3.34 -0.40 -18.38
CA GLN A 106 3.35 -1.55 -19.27
C GLN A 106 2.52 -1.23 -20.52
N HIS A 107 3.02 -1.67 -21.69
CA HIS A 107 2.35 -1.46 -22.98
C HIS A 107 1.96 0.01 -23.26
N GLY A 108 2.82 0.96 -22.88
CA GLY A 108 2.56 2.40 -23.10
C GLY A 108 1.56 3.05 -22.13
N HIS A 109 1.08 2.32 -21.13
CA HIS A 109 0.16 2.83 -20.11
C HIS A 109 0.79 2.81 -18.72
N CYS A 110 0.42 3.79 -17.88
CA CYS A 110 0.74 3.77 -16.46
C CYS A 110 -0.23 2.82 -15.75
N THR A 111 0.30 1.76 -15.13
CA THR A 111 -0.51 0.72 -14.48
C THR A 111 -0.69 0.97 -12.99
N GLY A 112 0.31 1.54 -12.33
CA GLY A 112 0.29 1.80 -10.89
C GLY A 112 1.08 3.04 -10.51
N LEU A 113 0.56 3.82 -9.56
CA LEU A 113 1.23 4.94 -8.92
C LEU A 113 1.36 4.69 -7.43
N HIS A 114 2.51 5.02 -6.87
CA HIS A 114 2.78 4.86 -5.46
C HIS A 114 3.47 6.09 -4.88
N GLN A 115 3.15 6.41 -3.64
CA GLN A 115 3.86 7.39 -2.83
C GLN A 115 4.15 6.76 -1.48
N ALA A 116 5.42 6.77 -1.11
CA ALA A 116 5.90 6.26 0.17
C ALA A 116 6.49 7.42 0.97
N THR A 117 6.23 7.43 2.28
CA THR A 117 6.96 8.22 3.26
C THR A 117 7.84 7.28 4.05
N LEU A 118 9.15 7.50 4.00
CA LEU A 118 10.15 6.72 4.70
C LEU A 118 10.80 7.58 5.77
N GLY A 119 11.15 6.97 6.89
CA GLY A 119 11.79 7.66 8.00
C GLY A 119 12.51 6.70 8.93
N VAL A 120 13.27 7.27 9.85
CA VAL A 120 13.97 6.48 10.88
C VAL A 120 12.98 6.14 12.00
N TRP A 121 13.17 4.93 12.52
CA TRP A 121 12.47 4.40 13.67
C TRP A 121 13.48 4.10 14.79
N ALA A 122 13.15 4.48 16.02
CA ALA A 122 13.87 4.12 17.24
C ALA A 122 12.84 3.67 18.28
N ASP A 123 13.06 2.51 18.90
CA ASP A 123 12.14 1.91 19.89
C ASP A 123 10.67 1.84 19.42
N GLY A 124 10.51 1.57 18.12
CA GLY A 124 9.22 1.49 17.45
C GLY A 124 8.49 2.82 17.29
N GLN A 125 9.15 3.95 17.52
CA GLN A 125 8.63 5.30 17.30
C GLN A 125 9.38 6.03 16.18
N PRO A 126 8.71 6.97 15.50
CA PRO A 126 9.34 7.99 14.68
C PRO A 126 10.57 8.65 15.33
N ALA A 127 11.70 8.65 14.63
CA ALA A 127 12.90 9.40 15.01
C ALA A 127 13.38 10.32 13.86
N PRO A 128 14.15 11.38 14.18
CA PRO A 128 14.73 12.26 13.17
C PRO A 128 15.70 11.54 12.23
N LEU A 129 15.84 12.06 11.00
CA LEU A 129 16.88 11.61 10.08
C LEU A 129 18.27 12.05 10.62
N PRO A 130 19.27 11.14 10.68
CA PRO A 130 20.67 11.50 10.82
C PRO A 130 21.10 12.59 9.82
N ALA A 131 21.97 13.50 10.28
CA ALA A 131 22.35 14.69 9.52
C ALA A 131 23.07 14.37 8.20
N ASP A 132 23.90 13.33 8.20
CA ASP A 132 24.56 12.80 7.01
C ASP A 132 23.55 12.30 5.97
N MET A 133 22.57 11.50 6.40
CA MET A 133 21.49 11.03 5.53
C MET A 133 20.62 12.19 5.01
N ALA A 134 20.30 13.17 5.86
CA ALA A 134 19.57 14.36 5.43
C ALA A 134 20.34 15.15 4.37
N GLY A 135 21.67 15.27 4.50
CA GLY A 135 22.54 15.89 3.50
C GLY A 135 22.55 15.15 2.16
N LEU A 136 22.63 13.81 2.18
CA LEU A 136 22.53 12.97 0.97
C LEU A 136 21.18 13.16 0.26
N LEU A 137 20.08 13.17 1.02
CA LEU A 137 18.74 13.39 0.48
C LEU A 137 18.58 14.79 -0.13
N GLN A 138 19.10 15.84 0.52
CA GLN A 138 19.07 17.20 -0.03
C GLN A 138 19.86 17.31 -1.33
N THR A 139 21.04 16.67 -1.38
CA THR A 139 21.86 16.61 -2.60
C THR A 139 21.13 15.89 -3.73
N ALA A 140 20.51 14.73 -3.43
CA ALA A 140 19.71 13.99 -4.40
C ALA A 140 18.50 14.80 -4.88
N LEU A 141 17.82 15.52 -3.98
CA LEU A 141 16.67 16.36 -4.33
C LEU A 141 17.07 17.49 -5.29
N ALA A 142 18.17 18.19 -4.99
CA ALA A 142 18.68 19.30 -5.79
C ALA A 142 19.19 18.87 -7.17
N ALA A 143 19.67 17.64 -7.31
CA ALA A 143 20.15 17.10 -8.58
C ALA A 143 19.02 16.69 -9.55
N GLN A 144 17.78 16.58 -9.07
CA GLN A 144 16.67 16.19 -9.94
C GLN A 144 16.24 17.34 -10.85
N PRO A 145 15.85 17.04 -12.11
CA PRO A 145 15.26 18.05 -12.98
C PRO A 145 14.00 18.65 -12.34
N ALA A 146 13.67 19.89 -12.71
CA ALA A 146 12.42 20.49 -12.26
C ALA A 146 11.21 19.70 -12.79
N LEU A 147 10.16 19.60 -11.99
CA LEU A 147 8.84 19.19 -12.48
C LEU A 147 8.01 20.44 -12.79
N PRO A 148 7.29 20.49 -13.92
CA PRO A 148 6.32 21.54 -14.15
C PRO A 148 5.14 21.39 -13.16
N ASP A 149 4.82 22.47 -12.44
CA ASP A 149 3.65 22.63 -11.57
C ASP A 149 3.36 21.45 -10.63
N VAL A 150 4.24 21.23 -9.66
CA VAL A 150 4.00 20.28 -8.58
C VAL A 150 3.64 21.04 -7.31
N PRO A 151 2.38 20.97 -6.84
CA PRO A 151 2.07 21.35 -5.48
C PRO A 151 2.96 20.53 -4.54
N ALA A 152 3.41 21.13 -3.44
CA ALA A 152 4.11 20.40 -2.37
C ALA A 152 3.41 19.06 -2.12
N PRO A 153 4.17 17.96 -1.94
CA PRO A 153 3.58 16.64 -1.81
C PRO A 153 2.49 16.68 -0.75
N ALA A 154 1.25 16.42 -1.16
CA ALA A 154 0.18 16.28 -0.20
C ALA A 154 0.59 15.16 0.77
N PRO A 155 0.47 15.37 2.09
CA PRO A 155 0.77 14.32 3.05
C PRO A 155 0.06 13.04 2.62
N THR A 156 0.77 11.92 2.60
CA THR A 156 0.13 10.59 2.56
C THR A 156 -0.76 10.38 3.79
N THR A 157 -0.59 11.24 4.80
CA THR A 157 -1.29 11.29 6.07
C THR A 157 -2.50 12.22 5.95
N THR A 158 -3.55 11.79 5.23
CA THR A 158 -4.89 12.33 5.54
C THR A 158 -5.20 11.98 7.00
N PRO A 159 -5.69 12.92 7.84
CA PRO A 159 -6.14 12.59 9.19
C PRO A 159 -7.19 11.49 9.06
N ALA A 160 -6.86 10.29 9.55
CA ALA A 160 -7.77 9.17 9.48
C ALA A 160 -8.80 9.35 10.61
N ASP A 161 -10.08 9.12 10.30
CA ASP A 161 -11.13 9.04 11.33
C ASP A 161 -10.65 8.13 12.47
N PRO A 162 -11.01 8.43 13.73
CA PRO A 162 -10.58 7.62 14.86
C PRO A 162 -10.87 6.14 14.61
N LEU A 163 -9.84 5.31 14.77
CA LEU A 163 -9.97 3.86 14.69
C LEU A 163 -10.61 3.34 15.99
N PRO A 164 -11.41 2.27 15.93
CA PRO A 164 -11.73 1.51 17.14
C PRO A 164 -10.42 1.08 17.84
N PRO A 165 -10.27 1.35 19.15
CA PRO A 165 -8.98 1.27 19.84
C PRO A 165 -8.52 -0.16 20.15
N HIS A 166 -9.42 -1.13 20.13
CA HIS A 166 -9.15 -2.54 20.45
C HIS A 166 -9.69 -3.45 19.34
N PRO A 167 -9.04 -4.59 19.02
CA PRO A 167 -9.53 -5.55 18.02
C PRO A 167 -11.01 -5.91 18.18
N ASP A 168 -11.47 -6.14 19.40
CA ASP A 168 -12.86 -6.56 19.70
C ASP A 168 -13.90 -5.47 19.44
N ALA A 169 -13.48 -4.20 19.32
CA ALA A 169 -14.37 -3.10 18.98
C ALA A 169 -14.60 -2.97 17.46
N TRP A 170 -13.96 -3.81 16.65
CA TRP A 170 -14.16 -3.84 15.21
C TRP A 170 -15.40 -4.67 14.82
N PRO A 171 -16.09 -4.34 13.72
CA PRO A 171 -17.24 -5.14 13.28
C PRO A 171 -16.89 -6.56 12.81
N TRP A 172 -15.63 -6.79 12.43
CA TRP A 172 -15.14 -8.12 12.04
C TRP A 172 -13.65 -8.29 12.36
N GLN A 173 -13.31 -9.46 12.89
CA GLN A 173 -11.95 -9.81 13.29
C GLN A 173 -11.44 -11.04 12.54
N LEU A 174 -10.12 -11.09 12.32
CA LEU A 174 -9.43 -12.24 11.75
C LEU A 174 -8.03 -12.36 12.37
N ALA A 175 -7.64 -13.56 12.77
CA ALA A 175 -6.24 -13.88 13.08
C ALA A 175 -5.51 -14.38 11.83
N VAL A 176 -4.30 -13.88 11.57
CA VAL A 176 -3.42 -14.33 10.49
C VAL A 176 -2.07 -14.74 11.10
N THR A 177 -1.79 -16.04 11.09
CA THR A 177 -0.53 -16.59 11.60
C THR A 177 0.65 -16.07 10.77
N ALA A 178 1.67 -15.53 11.45
CA ALA A 178 2.89 -15.09 10.79
C ALA A 178 3.72 -16.30 10.34
N ARG A 179 4.40 -16.17 9.20
CA ARG A 179 5.28 -17.20 8.65
C ARG A 179 6.72 -16.74 8.75
N PHE A 180 7.66 -17.69 8.71
CA PHE A 180 9.09 -17.36 8.75
C PHE A 180 9.49 -16.33 7.66
N GLY A 181 8.97 -16.49 6.44
CA GLY A 181 9.25 -15.60 5.30
C GLY A 181 8.54 -14.24 5.33
N ASP A 182 7.80 -13.91 6.40
CA ASP A 182 7.13 -12.61 6.55
C ASP A 182 8.04 -11.54 7.20
N ALA A 183 9.20 -11.95 7.71
CA ALA A 183 10.24 -11.04 8.18
C ALA A 183 11.06 -10.46 7.01
N ASP A 184 11.53 -9.22 7.16
CA ASP A 184 12.54 -8.63 6.27
C ASP A 184 13.96 -9.10 6.64
N ALA A 185 14.95 -8.70 5.83
CA ALA A 185 16.35 -9.08 6.03
C ALA A 185 16.98 -8.62 7.36
N ARG A 186 16.28 -7.76 8.12
CA ARG A 186 16.69 -7.23 9.44
C ARG A 186 15.96 -7.94 10.58
N GLY A 187 15.16 -8.95 10.29
CA GLY A 187 14.30 -9.63 11.26
C GLY A 187 13.12 -8.79 11.73
N GLN A 188 12.80 -7.69 11.05
CA GLN A 188 11.63 -6.86 11.33
C GLN A 188 10.45 -7.32 10.49
N THR A 189 9.24 -6.86 10.80
CA THR A 189 8.11 -7.08 9.90
C THR A 189 8.37 -6.44 8.54
N SER A 190 8.17 -7.21 7.46
CA SER A 190 8.22 -6.68 6.10
C SER A 190 7.01 -5.79 5.80
N ASP A 191 7.24 -4.63 5.18
CA ASP A 191 6.15 -3.75 4.72
C ASP A 191 5.25 -4.48 3.70
N HIS A 192 5.81 -5.42 2.93
CA HIS A 192 5.05 -6.25 2.00
C HIS A 192 4.15 -7.26 2.71
N THR A 193 4.60 -7.85 3.83
CA THR A 193 3.76 -8.73 4.66
C THR A 193 2.54 -7.99 5.19
N LEU A 194 2.70 -6.73 5.57
CA LEU A 194 1.59 -5.92 6.03
C LEU A 194 0.51 -5.77 4.94
N ALA A 195 0.94 -5.51 3.70
CA ALA A 195 0.02 -5.48 2.55
C ALA A 195 -0.66 -6.83 2.29
N ARG A 196 0.06 -7.96 2.45
CA ARG A 196 -0.52 -9.32 2.34
C ARG A 196 -1.55 -9.60 3.43
N CYS A 197 -1.29 -9.18 4.68
CA CYS A 197 -2.25 -9.32 5.77
C CYS A 197 -3.53 -8.53 5.49
N VAL A 198 -3.40 -7.27 5.04
CA VAL A 198 -4.54 -6.43 4.65
C VAL A 198 -5.35 -7.06 3.51
N GLU A 199 -4.68 -7.60 2.49
CA GLU A 199 -5.36 -8.34 1.42
C GLU A 199 -6.08 -9.58 1.95
N GLN A 200 -5.43 -10.40 2.77
CA GLN A 200 -6.03 -11.60 3.34
C GLN A 200 -7.26 -11.26 4.17
N GLY A 201 -7.18 -10.23 5.02
CA GLY A 201 -8.30 -9.72 5.80
C GLY A 201 -9.47 -9.32 4.89
N ARG A 202 -9.20 -8.58 3.82
CA ARG A 202 -10.22 -8.14 2.86
C ARG A 202 -10.85 -9.30 2.08
N VAL A 203 -10.06 -10.28 1.63
CA VAL A 203 -10.54 -11.49 0.94
C VAL A 203 -11.46 -12.30 1.85
N GLN A 204 -11.04 -12.53 3.08
CA GLN A 204 -11.81 -13.29 4.08
C GLN A 204 -13.07 -12.51 4.52
N PHE A 205 -12.98 -11.20 4.68
CA PHE A 205 -14.12 -10.33 4.97
C PHE A 205 -15.17 -10.40 3.84
N LEU A 206 -14.76 -10.26 2.58
CA LEU A 206 -15.68 -10.39 1.46
C LEU A 206 -16.28 -11.80 1.35
N THR A 207 -15.52 -12.85 1.68
CA THR A 207 -16.04 -14.22 1.81
C THR A 207 -17.10 -14.31 2.90
N LYS A 208 -16.87 -13.69 4.06
CA LYS A 208 -17.81 -13.67 5.18
C LYS A 208 -19.11 -12.96 4.81
N VAL A 209 -19.04 -11.84 4.11
CA VAL A 209 -20.21 -11.02 3.74
C VAL A 209 -21.01 -11.65 2.60
N PHE A 210 -20.36 -12.14 1.56
CA PHE A 210 -21.00 -12.57 0.31
C PHE A 210 -21.00 -14.08 0.07
N GLY A 211 -20.41 -14.85 1.00
CA GLY A 211 -20.29 -16.29 0.89
C GLY A 211 -19.10 -16.78 0.05
N PRO A 212 -18.84 -18.10 0.08
CA PRO A 212 -17.71 -18.72 -0.65
C PRO A 212 -17.87 -18.65 -2.17
N LEU A 213 -19.10 -18.61 -2.67
CA LEU A 213 -19.41 -18.54 -4.11
C LEU A 213 -19.48 -17.10 -4.64
N ARG A 214 -19.00 -16.09 -3.91
CA ARG A 214 -19.08 -14.68 -4.34
C ARG A 214 -18.43 -14.41 -5.71
N HIS A 215 -17.48 -15.23 -6.12
CA HIS A 215 -16.83 -15.12 -7.44
C HIS A 215 -17.78 -15.47 -8.59
N SER A 216 -18.89 -16.17 -8.32
CA SER A 216 -19.96 -16.47 -9.27
C SER A 216 -21.05 -15.38 -9.30
N SER A 217 -20.94 -14.34 -8.47
CA SER A 217 -21.86 -13.20 -8.48
C SER A 217 -21.73 -12.41 -9.79
N PRO A 218 -22.83 -11.80 -10.31
CA PRO A 218 -22.76 -10.93 -11.49
C PRO A 218 -21.81 -9.73 -11.32
N VAL A 219 -21.58 -9.30 -10.08
CA VAL A 219 -20.63 -8.23 -9.74
C VAL A 219 -19.54 -8.74 -8.81
N GLY A 220 -18.34 -8.17 -8.98
CA GLY A 220 -17.19 -8.38 -8.12
C GLY A 220 -16.55 -7.06 -7.69
N PHE A 221 -15.45 -7.17 -6.95
CA PHE A 221 -14.70 -6.03 -6.43
C PHE A 221 -13.29 -6.05 -6.99
N MET A 222 -12.83 -4.91 -7.51
CA MET A 222 -11.45 -4.69 -7.93
C MET A 222 -10.82 -3.60 -7.07
N VAL A 223 -9.58 -3.81 -6.64
CA VAL A 223 -8.86 -2.86 -5.79
C VAL A 223 -8.39 -1.69 -6.64
N ALA A 224 -8.86 -0.48 -6.32
CA ALA A 224 -8.47 0.76 -7.01
C ALA A 224 -7.45 1.58 -6.21
N HIS A 225 -7.44 1.43 -4.88
CA HIS A 225 -6.52 2.15 -4.01
C HIS A 225 -6.23 1.36 -2.73
N VAL A 226 -4.98 1.40 -2.27
CA VAL A 226 -4.58 0.93 -0.94
C VAL A 226 -3.67 1.98 -0.30
N ALA A 227 -4.04 2.45 0.88
CA ALA A 227 -3.18 3.23 1.76
C ALA A 227 -2.84 2.42 3.01
N LEU A 228 -1.61 2.54 3.48
CA LEU A 228 -1.05 1.82 4.62
C LEU A 228 -0.27 2.80 5.49
N ARG A 229 -0.39 2.68 6.82
CA ARG A 229 0.32 3.52 7.77
C ARG A 229 0.75 2.69 8.98
N TRP A 230 2.05 2.72 9.27
CA TRP A 230 2.61 2.21 10.51
C TRP A 230 2.33 3.20 11.64
N ARG A 231 1.89 2.67 12.79
CA ARG A 231 1.74 3.41 14.06
C ARG A 231 2.94 3.19 14.95
N THR A 232 3.38 1.94 15.06
CA THR A 232 4.61 1.56 15.75
C THR A 232 5.25 0.40 15.02
N ARG A 233 6.58 0.40 14.93
CA ARG A 233 7.33 -0.65 14.24
C ARG A 233 7.98 -1.57 15.26
N ARG A 234 7.66 -2.85 15.19
CA ARG A 234 8.14 -3.87 16.13
C ARG A 234 8.56 -5.14 15.39
N PRO A 235 9.31 -6.04 16.06
CA PRO A 235 9.50 -7.40 15.58
C PRO A 235 8.17 -8.06 15.24
N MET A 236 8.21 -9.01 14.32
CA MET A 236 7.00 -9.67 13.83
C MET A 236 6.32 -10.47 14.95
N PRO A 237 5.00 -10.29 15.18
CA PRO A 237 4.26 -11.10 16.14
C PRO A 237 4.07 -12.53 15.63
N ALA A 238 3.74 -13.47 16.51
CA ALA A 238 3.41 -14.84 16.13
C ALA A 238 2.13 -14.92 15.27
N ALA A 239 1.16 -14.03 15.53
CA ALA A 239 -0.03 -13.88 14.73
C ALA A 239 -0.48 -12.41 14.73
N TRP A 240 -0.98 -11.95 13.59
CA TRP A 240 -1.62 -10.66 13.43
C TRP A 240 -3.09 -10.77 13.77
N HIS A 241 -3.59 -9.89 14.63
CA HIS A 241 -5.02 -9.72 14.85
C HIS A 241 -5.50 -8.56 14.00
N LEU A 242 -6.38 -8.84 13.04
CA LEU A 242 -6.93 -7.83 12.15
C LEU A 242 -8.31 -7.45 12.65
N GLY A 243 -8.56 -6.15 12.77
CA GLY A 243 -9.91 -5.58 12.85
C GLY A 243 -10.25 -4.96 11.50
N THR A 244 -11.41 -5.28 10.92
CA THR A 244 -11.86 -4.76 9.63
C THR A 244 -13.28 -4.22 9.72
N GLY A 245 -13.52 -3.11 9.03
CA GLY A 245 -14.84 -2.50 8.94
C GLY A 245 -14.98 -1.63 7.69
N VAL A 246 -16.22 -1.35 7.32
CA VAL A 246 -16.57 -0.57 6.14
C VAL A 246 -16.65 0.90 6.53
N SER A 247 -15.77 1.75 5.98
CA SER A 247 -15.79 3.20 6.24
C SER A 247 -16.63 3.98 5.23
N ARG A 248 -16.97 3.37 4.08
CA ARG A 248 -17.86 4.00 3.10
C ARG A 248 -18.52 2.96 2.19
N ILE A 249 -19.80 3.16 1.89
CA ILE A 249 -20.51 2.42 0.84
C ILE A 249 -21.06 3.41 -0.19
N GLY A 250 -20.36 3.57 -1.31
CA GLY A 250 -20.80 4.39 -2.44
C GLY A 250 -21.72 3.64 -3.40
N GLU A 251 -22.10 4.29 -4.50
CA GLU A 251 -22.88 3.67 -5.58
C GLU A 251 -22.06 2.61 -6.33
N ARG A 252 -20.77 2.87 -6.59
CA ARG A 252 -19.90 2.04 -7.45
C ARG A 252 -18.60 1.62 -6.77
N SER A 253 -18.49 1.84 -5.47
CA SER A 253 -17.30 1.49 -4.70
C SER A 253 -17.59 1.35 -3.22
N ILE A 254 -16.71 0.66 -2.52
CA ILE A 254 -16.68 0.58 -1.07
C ILE A 254 -15.28 0.96 -0.57
N ALA A 255 -15.22 1.56 0.61
CA ALA A 255 -13.97 1.76 1.34
C ALA A 255 -13.99 0.88 2.59
N VAL A 256 -12.93 0.08 2.76
CA VAL A 256 -12.74 -0.82 3.89
C VAL A 256 -11.49 -0.37 4.63
N ARG A 257 -11.60 -0.20 5.95
CA ARG A 257 -10.44 0.02 6.82
C ARG A 257 -10.08 -1.28 7.53
N THR A 258 -8.79 -1.47 7.74
CA THR A 258 -8.24 -2.57 8.51
C THR A 258 -7.20 -2.03 9.46
N ALA A 259 -7.24 -2.43 10.73
CA ALA A 259 -6.13 -2.25 11.67
C ALA A 259 -5.50 -3.59 11.99
N LEU A 260 -4.19 -3.58 12.21
CA LEU A 260 -3.37 -4.76 12.48
C LEU A 260 -2.76 -4.62 13.86
N PHE A 261 -3.05 -5.59 14.72
CA PHE A 261 -2.73 -5.57 16.13
C PHE A 261 -1.81 -6.73 16.53
N ASP A 262 -0.99 -6.46 17.53
CA ASP A 262 -0.29 -7.46 18.35
C ASP A 262 -0.82 -7.31 19.79
N GLY A 263 -1.61 -8.29 20.25
CA GLY A 263 -2.46 -8.14 21.43
C GLY A 263 -3.38 -6.92 21.31
N SER A 264 -3.28 -5.98 22.26
CA SER A 264 -4.03 -4.73 22.26
C SER A 264 -3.34 -3.57 21.53
N VAL A 265 -2.10 -3.76 21.05
CA VAL A 265 -1.32 -2.68 20.43
C VAL A 265 -1.59 -2.63 18.93
N CYS A 266 -2.18 -1.53 18.45
CA CYS A 266 -2.34 -1.28 17.03
C CYS A 266 -0.98 -0.94 16.40
N LEU A 267 -0.42 -1.86 15.61
CA LEU A 267 0.87 -1.67 14.95
C LEU A 267 0.74 -0.88 13.66
N ALA A 268 -0.35 -1.10 12.91
CA ALA A 268 -0.58 -0.43 11.64
C ALA A 268 -2.07 -0.35 11.28
N GLU A 269 -2.38 0.50 10.31
CA GLU A 269 -3.70 0.65 9.72
C GLU A 269 -3.62 0.72 8.19
N ALA A 270 -4.71 0.38 7.54
CA ALA A 270 -4.85 0.43 6.10
C ALA A 270 -6.26 0.85 5.69
N THR A 271 -6.35 1.49 4.52
CA THR A 271 -7.61 1.78 3.83
C THR A 271 -7.55 1.22 2.42
N SER A 272 -8.56 0.45 2.05
CA SER A 272 -8.72 -0.16 0.73
C SER A 272 -9.96 0.39 0.06
N VAL A 273 -9.81 0.99 -1.12
CA VAL A 273 -10.96 1.35 -1.97
C VAL A 273 -11.11 0.29 -3.05
N MET A 274 -12.27 -0.34 -3.07
CA MET A 274 -12.62 -1.34 -4.08
C MET A 274 -13.76 -0.81 -4.94
N VAL A 275 -13.59 -0.83 -6.25
CA VAL A 275 -14.63 -0.50 -7.22
C VAL A 275 -15.44 -1.73 -7.56
N VAL A 276 -16.72 -1.53 -7.82
CA VAL A 276 -17.63 -2.59 -8.25
C VAL A 276 -17.49 -2.77 -9.76
N ILE A 277 -17.27 -4.01 -10.18
CA ILE A 277 -17.16 -4.38 -11.58
C ILE A 277 -18.18 -5.46 -11.92
N ALA A 278 -18.76 -5.40 -13.11
CA ALA A 278 -19.46 -6.53 -13.69
C ALA A 278 -18.44 -7.64 -13.96
N HIS A 279 -18.70 -8.85 -13.48
CA HIS A 279 -17.83 -9.99 -13.70
C HIS A 279 -17.74 -10.29 -15.20
N ALA A 280 -18.89 -10.24 -15.89
CA ALA A 280 -18.95 -10.25 -17.34
C ALA A 280 -18.34 -8.96 -17.91
N GLY A 281 -17.21 -9.10 -18.62
CA GLY A 281 -16.60 -8.01 -19.38
C GLY A 281 -15.79 -6.99 -18.57
N ARG A 282 -15.63 -7.17 -17.24
CA ARG A 282 -14.75 -6.36 -16.37
C ARG A 282 -15.02 -4.85 -16.44
N ARG A 283 -16.28 -4.44 -16.57
CA ARG A 283 -16.69 -3.02 -16.67
C ARG A 283 -17.17 -2.47 -15.32
N PRO A 284 -17.07 -1.15 -15.07
CA PRO A 284 -17.66 -0.55 -13.87
C PRO A 284 -19.16 -0.89 -13.75
N ALA A 285 -19.60 -1.19 -12.55
CA ALA A 285 -20.99 -1.53 -12.25
C ALA A 285 -21.50 -0.83 -10.98
N THR A 286 -22.81 -0.79 -10.81
CA THR A 286 -23.46 -0.31 -9.59
C THR A 286 -23.48 -1.43 -8.55
N LEU A 287 -23.24 -1.09 -7.29
CA LEU A 287 -23.36 -2.00 -6.15
C LEU A 287 -24.83 -2.39 -5.97
N PRO A 288 -25.21 -3.68 -6.08
CA PRO A 288 -26.58 -4.11 -5.85
C PRO A 288 -27.05 -3.77 -4.44
N GLU A 289 -28.34 -3.45 -4.28
CA GLU A 289 -28.89 -3.06 -2.99
C GLU A 289 -28.77 -4.17 -1.93
N ALA A 290 -28.96 -5.43 -2.33
CA ALA A 290 -28.72 -6.58 -1.44
C ALA A 290 -27.27 -6.62 -0.94
N SER A 291 -26.29 -6.24 -1.78
CA SER A 291 -24.88 -6.18 -1.37
C SER A 291 -24.62 -4.99 -0.43
N ARG A 292 -25.28 -3.85 -0.66
CA ARG A 292 -25.23 -2.70 0.28
C ARG A 292 -25.79 -3.09 1.64
N ALA A 293 -26.94 -3.76 1.67
CA ALA A 293 -27.57 -4.25 2.89
C ALA A 293 -26.66 -5.24 3.64
N ALA A 294 -26.03 -6.19 2.93
CA ALA A 294 -25.11 -7.16 3.53
C ALA A 294 -23.84 -6.54 4.14
N LEU A 295 -23.37 -5.42 3.60
CA LEU A 295 -22.21 -4.68 4.13
C LEU A 295 -22.56 -3.77 5.31
N SER A 296 -23.82 -3.34 5.42
CA SER A 296 -24.26 -2.34 6.41
C SER A 296 -23.96 -2.71 7.87
N PRO A 297 -24.11 -3.98 8.32
CA PRO A 297 -23.76 -4.38 9.68
C PRO A 297 -22.28 -4.20 10.03
N TYR A 298 -21.40 -4.06 9.03
CA TYR A 298 -19.96 -3.96 9.22
C TYR A 298 -19.45 -2.52 9.11
N ARG A 299 -20.34 -1.53 9.11
CA ARG A 299 -19.94 -0.11 9.09
C ARG A 299 -19.17 0.26 10.35
N LEU A 300 -18.13 1.06 10.17
CA LEU A 300 -17.42 1.65 11.30
C LEU A 300 -18.24 2.79 11.94
N PRO A 301 -18.04 3.09 13.23
CA PRO A 301 -18.63 4.26 13.84
C PRO A 301 -18.26 5.54 13.07
N GLY A 302 -19.25 6.36 12.72
CA GLY A 302 -19.06 7.60 11.95
C GLY A 302 -19.06 7.44 10.41
N ALA A 303 -19.36 6.24 9.88
CA ALA A 303 -19.33 5.91 8.44
C ALA A 303 -20.69 5.81 7.74
#